data_AF-A0AAN9G9P4-F1
#
_entry.id   AF-A0AAN9G9P4-F1
#
_cell.length_a   1.000
_cell.length_b   1.000
_cell.length_c   1.000
_cell.angle_alpha   90.00
_cell.angle_beta   90.00
_cell.angle_gamma   90.00
#
_symmetry.space_group_name_H-M   'P 1'
#
loop_
_entity.id
_entity.type
_entity.pdbx_description
1 polymer ?
#
loop_
_entity_poly.entity_id
_entity_poly.type
_entity_poly.pdbx_seq_one_letter_code
_entity_poly.pdbx_strand_id
1 'polypeptide(L)'
;MLGKETDKTNGSSYDIYTVGEHIRSRMHQTNLIKDRRYRLRKYKQCFVGRDAIDWLVRMCHAQSRGEAVMSLRILQEYGMLRHVTDDHVVKDQTLFYRFSRDDDSYLLHSDLTAFYRGLDVFNKIKDSSIRREFYHRGHLYQDAFYGNDLVDCLTARDDTVERADVIAHCRELLEFDIIRHVTDDYHFSDDRLMYQFHVDYERPCLLSDVLNQPSPSDTDAAHHTAARTSTSIRQASSSVDHPDTLVGSEGSSVDTHSMLGHSPNDSANANHAGTTISGNDNDRGDRDDGSLSLMAEKENIGDVQVSMVKRVVKLQQDEVGYGFVLRGAGPCYVHTVDPLGPAAAAGLKEGQYVLAVAGETVRQHDHRHVGRLVMTHTGLLTLVVLAKTIPDH
;
A
#
# COMPACT_ATOMS: atom_id res chain seq x y z
N MET A 1 -44.82 -6.59 -25.89
CA MET A 1 -43.40 -6.53 -26.29
C MET A 1 -42.95 -5.09 -26.24
N LEU A 2 -42.26 -4.71 -25.18
CA LEU A 2 -41.31 -3.60 -25.18
C LEU A 2 -40.16 -4.11 -24.32
N GLY A 3 -39.12 -4.58 -25.00
CA GLY A 3 -37.86 -4.88 -24.34
C GLY A 3 -37.33 -3.58 -23.78
N LYS A 4 -37.23 -3.50 -22.45
CA LYS A 4 -36.28 -2.58 -21.86
C LYS A 4 -34.91 -3.15 -22.19
N GLU A 5 -34.22 -2.48 -23.11
CA GLU A 5 -32.78 -2.56 -23.22
C GLU A 5 -32.23 -2.44 -21.80
N THR A 6 -31.67 -3.53 -21.30
CA THR A 6 -30.86 -3.52 -20.09
C THR A 6 -29.68 -2.64 -20.41
N ASP A 7 -29.77 -1.41 -19.88
CA ASP A 7 -28.71 -0.42 -19.85
C ASP A 7 -27.41 -1.16 -19.52
N LYS A 8 -26.45 -1.11 -20.44
CA LYS A 8 -25.11 -1.62 -20.19
C LYS A 8 -24.56 -0.73 -19.10
N THR A 9 -24.68 -1.17 -17.86
CA THR A 9 -24.15 -0.50 -16.68
C THR A 9 -22.72 -0.14 -16.96
N ASN A 10 -22.42 1.17 -17.05
CA ASN A 10 -21.09 1.71 -16.80
C ASN A 10 -20.58 0.98 -15.56
N GLY A 11 -19.55 0.14 -15.70
CA GLY A 11 -19.14 -0.73 -14.61
C GLY A 11 -18.77 0.13 -13.41
N SER A 12 -19.58 0.03 -12.36
CA SER A 12 -19.31 0.77 -11.14
C SER A 12 -17.96 0.32 -10.59
N SER A 13 -17.20 1.23 -9.99
CA SER A 13 -15.93 0.92 -9.30
C SER A 13 -16.06 -0.28 -8.34
N TYR A 14 -17.28 -0.58 -7.87
CA TYR A 14 -17.61 -1.77 -7.08
C TYR A 14 -17.33 -3.10 -7.78
N ASP A 15 -17.39 -3.19 -9.11
CA ASP A 15 -17.01 -4.41 -9.83
C ASP A 15 -15.52 -4.73 -9.60
N ILE A 16 -14.67 -3.70 -9.67
CA ILE A 16 -13.23 -3.82 -9.44
C ILE A 16 -12.97 -4.21 -7.97
N TYR A 17 -13.70 -3.59 -7.04
CA TYR A 17 -13.60 -3.93 -5.62
C TYR A 17 -14.04 -5.36 -5.31
N THR A 18 -15.13 -5.84 -5.91
CA THR A 18 -15.60 -7.21 -5.76
C THR A 18 -14.57 -8.21 -6.29
N VAL A 19 -14.00 -7.96 -7.47
CA VAL A 19 -12.93 -8.82 -8.03
C VAL A 19 -11.68 -8.82 -7.15
N GLY A 20 -11.22 -7.63 -6.72
CA GLY A 20 -10.04 -7.50 -5.88
C GLY A 20 -10.18 -8.22 -4.53
N GLU A 21 -11.36 -8.13 -3.91
CA GLU A 21 -11.65 -8.83 -2.66
C GLU A 21 -11.70 -10.35 -2.85
N HIS A 22 -12.28 -10.83 -3.95
CA HIS A 22 -12.26 -12.25 -4.29
C HIS A 22 -10.84 -12.78 -4.47
N ILE A 23 -9.99 -12.02 -5.16
CA ILE A 23 -8.57 -12.35 -5.32
C ILE A 23 -7.89 -12.41 -3.95
N ARG A 24 -8.07 -11.39 -3.11
CA ARG A 24 -7.52 -11.34 -1.75
C ARG A 24 -7.93 -12.56 -0.92
N SER A 25 -9.22 -12.86 -0.87
CA SER A 25 -9.78 -14.00 -0.12
C SER A 25 -9.19 -15.34 -0.57
N ARG A 26 -9.11 -15.57 -1.89
CA ARG A 26 -8.50 -16.80 -2.44
C ARG A 26 -6.98 -16.86 -2.22
N MET A 27 -6.27 -15.73 -2.26
CA MET A 27 -4.84 -15.67 -1.95
C MET A 27 -4.55 -16.00 -0.47
N HIS A 28 -5.45 -15.61 0.45
CA HIS A 28 -5.41 -16.06 1.85
C HIS A 28 -5.63 -17.58 1.95
N GLN A 29 -6.68 -18.11 1.31
CA GLN A 29 -6.99 -19.55 1.33
C GLN A 29 -5.85 -20.43 0.78
N THR A 30 -5.12 -19.92 -0.21
CA THR A 30 -3.95 -20.61 -0.81
C THR A 30 -2.63 -20.29 -0.12
N ASN A 31 -2.64 -19.58 1.02
CA ASN A 31 -1.48 -19.24 1.84
C ASN A 31 -0.38 -18.47 1.08
N LEU A 32 -0.81 -17.64 0.12
CA LEU A 32 0.04 -16.75 -0.65
C LEU A 32 0.30 -15.44 0.11
N ILE A 33 -0.70 -14.97 0.86
CA ILE A 33 -0.58 -13.85 1.79
C ILE A 33 -0.07 -14.37 3.13
N LYS A 34 1.05 -13.83 3.62
CA LYS A 34 1.68 -14.21 4.89
C LYS A 34 2.78 -13.23 5.31
N ASP A 35 3.17 -13.33 6.58
CA ASP A 35 4.30 -12.59 7.12
C ASP A 35 5.61 -13.01 6.44
N ARG A 36 6.41 -12.03 6.00
CA ARG A 36 7.74 -12.25 5.42
C ARG A 36 8.77 -11.38 6.10
N ARG A 37 10.02 -11.85 6.12
CA ARG A 37 11.16 -11.04 6.57
C ARG A 37 12.03 -10.74 5.37
N TYR A 38 12.40 -9.48 5.21
CA TYR A 38 13.40 -9.07 4.24
C TYR A 38 14.36 -8.10 4.91
N ARG A 39 15.65 -8.45 4.88
CA ARG A 39 16.68 -7.84 5.74
C ARG A 39 16.25 -7.92 7.21
N LEU A 40 16.27 -6.81 7.94
CA LEU A 40 15.92 -6.74 9.35
C LEU A 40 14.45 -6.38 9.60
N ARG A 41 13.64 -6.21 8.54
CA ARG A 41 12.23 -5.81 8.65
C ARG A 41 11.29 -7.00 8.46
N LYS A 42 10.25 -7.06 9.29
CA LYS A 42 9.13 -7.99 9.16
C LYS A 42 7.98 -7.28 8.48
N TYR A 43 7.52 -7.82 7.35
CA TYR A 43 6.36 -7.35 6.61
C TYR A 43 5.21 -8.32 6.88
N LYS A 44 4.26 -7.90 7.72
CA LYS A 44 3.09 -8.74 8.04
C LYS A 44 2.20 -8.92 6.80
N GLN A 45 1.39 -9.98 6.71
CA GLN A 45 0.28 -10.11 5.74
C GLN A 45 0.59 -9.60 4.31
N CYS A 46 1.75 -9.93 3.75
CA CYS A 46 2.15 -9.45 2.42
C CYS A 46 2.12 -10.60 1.41
N PHE A 47 2.32 -10.30 0.13
CA PHE A 47 2.54 -11.28 -0.93
C PHE A 47 3.67 -10.81 -1.86
N VAL A 48 4.25 -11.74 -2.62
CA VAL A 48 5.31 -11.42 -3.59
C VAL A 48 4.68 -11.20 -4.95
N GLY A 49 5.03 -10.10 -5.65
CA GLY A 49 4.45 -9.74 -6.95
C GLY A 49 4.56 -10.87 -7.98
N ARG A 50 5.76 -11.40 -8.19
CA ARG A 50 6.01 -12.56 -9.07
C ARG A 50 5.14 -13.77 -8.72
N ASP A 51 5.05 -14.12 -7.44
CA ASP A 51 4.28 -15.30 -7.00
C ASP A 51 2.77 -15.09 -7.19
N ALA A 52 2.27 -13.86 -7.02
CA ALA A 52 0.89 -13.50 -7.30
C ALA A 52 0.55 -13.58 -8.79
N ILE A 53 1.44 -13.10 -9.66
CA ILE A 53 1.26 -13.19 -11.12
C ILE A 53 1.27 -14.65 -11.57
N ASP A 54 2.22 -15.43 -11.07
CA ASP A 54 2.30 -16.88 -11.23
C ASP A 54 1.00 -17.58 -10.80
N TRP A 55 0.45 -17.19 -9.65
CA TRP A 55 -0.79 -17.75 -9.11
C TRP A 55 -2.01 -17.36 -9.95
N LEU A 56 -2.12 -16.10 -10.39
CA LEU A 56 -3.23 -15.62 -11.24
C LEU A 56 -3.30 -16.39 -12.56
N VAL A 57 -2.14 -16.66 -13.18
CA VAL A 57 -2.09 -17.46 -14.41
C VAL A 57 -2.48 -18.91 -14.15
N ARG A 58 -1.99 -19.54 -13.07
CA ARG A 58 -2.29 -20.95 -12.76
C ARG A 58 -3.75 -21.19 -12.38
N MET A 59 -4.38 -20.25 -11.68
CA MET A 59 -5.77 -20.34 -11.24
C MET A 59 -6.78 -19.92 -12.32
N CYS A 60 -6.32 -19.78 -13.58
CA CYS A 60 -7.10 -19.35 -14.74
C CYS A 60 -7.75 -17.97 -14.59
N HIS A 61 -7.19 -17.11 -13.74
CA HIS A 61 -7.65 -15.72 -13.64
C HIS A 61 -7.06 -14.89 -14.78
N ALA A 62 -5.82 -15.11 -15.20
CA ALA A 62 -5.20 -14.38 -16.32
C ALA A 62 -4.80 -15.30 -17.47
N GLN A 63 -4.98 -14.86 -18.71
CA GLN A 63 -4.53 -15.59 -19.91
C GLN A 63 -3.03 -15.41 -20.15
N SER A 64 -2.43 -14.34 -19.59
CA SER A 64 -1.00 -14.09 -19.69
C SER A 64 -0.44 -13.42 -18.42
N ARG A 65 0.89 -13.43 -18.28
CA ARG A 65 1.57 -12.68 -17.21
C ARG A 65 1.34 -11.18 -17.33
N GLY A 66 1.28 -10.66 -18.56
CA GLY A 66 1.03 -9.24 -18.83
C GLY A 66 -0.34 -8.84 -18.34
N GLU A 67 -1.35 -9.65 -18.62
CA GLU A 67 -2.72 -9.46 -18.14
C GLU A 67 -2.78 -9.47 -16.61
N ALA A 68 -2.18 -10.47 -15.95
CA ALA A 68 -2.09 -10.52 -14.49
C ALA A 68 -1.43 -9.28 -13.87
N VAL A 69 -0.36 -8.78 -14.50
CA VAL A 69 0.30 -7.52 -14.06
C VAL A 69 -0.66 -6.34 -14.20
N MET A 70 -1.36 -6.21 -15.33
CA MET A 70 -2.30 -5.11 -15.57
C MET A 70 -3.47 -5.14 -14.59
N SER A 71 -4.08 -6.30 -14.35
CA SER A 71 -5.17 -6.42 -13.38
C SER A 71 -4.74 -6.00 -11.98
N LEU A 72 -3.57 -6.46 -11.51
CA LEU A 72 -3.05 -6.05 -10.20
C LEU A 72 -2.67 -4.55 -10.14
N ARG A 73 -2.26 -3.94 -11.26
CA ARG A 73 -2.03 -2.49 -11.34
C ARG A 73 -3.34 -1.71 -11.21
N ILE A 74 -4.41 -2.17 -11.85
CA ILE A 74 -5.73 -1.55 -11.71
C ILE A 74 -6.17 -1.65 -10.24
N LEU A 75 -6.04 -2.82 -9.60
CA LEU A 75 -6.32 -2.93 -8.16
C LEU A 75 -5.47 -1.98 -7.30
N GLN A 76 -4.20 -1.75 -7.68
CA GLN A 76 -3.33 -0.79 -7.00
C GLN A 76 -3.81 0.66 -7.17
N GLU A 77 -4.19 1.04 -8.38
CA GLU A 77 -4.72 2.37 -8.70
C GLU A 77 -6.02 2.66 -7.96
N TYR A 78 -6.86 1.65 -7.80
CA TYR A 78 -8.09 1.69 -7.02
C TYR A 78 -7.88 1.59 -5.50
N GLY A 79 -6.62 1.61 -5.02
CA GLY A 79 -6.29 1.62 -3.59
C GLY A 79 -6.47 0.29 -2.85
N MET A 80 -6.77 -0.80 -3.57
CA MET A 80 -7.00 -2.11 -2.95
C MET A 80 -5.73 -2.82 -2.52
N LEU A 81 -4.60 -2.49 -3.14
CA LEU A 81 -3.31 -3.03 -2.79
C LEU A 81 -2.22 -1.99 -2.99
N ARG A 82 -1.10 -2.16 -2.30
CA ARG A 82 0.04 -1.25 -2.37
C ARG A 82 1.36 -1.99 -2.22
N HIS A 83 2.43 -1.39 -2.72
CA HIS A 83 3.78 -1.84 -2.39
C HIS A 83 4.05 -1.57 -0.91
N VAL A 84 4.72 -2.47 -0.20
CA VAL A 84 4.90 -2.33 1.26
C VAL A 84 5.74 -1.12 1.69
N THR A 85 6.42 -0.45 0.77
CA THR A 85 7.12 0.83 0.99
C THR A 85 6.60 1.97 0.11
N ASP A 86 5.50 1.75 -0.64
CA ASP A 86 4.91 2.73 -1.58
C ASP A 86 5.81 3.20 -2.74
N ASP A 87 7.02 2.65 -2.87
CA ASP A 87 7.96 3.07 -3.92
C ASP A 87 7.69 2.49 -5.33
N HIS A 88 6.77 1.54 -5.46
CA HIS A 88 6.65 0.74 -6.68
C HIS A 88 5.20 0.47 -7.10
N VAL A 89 4.98 0.61 -8.41
CA VAL A 89 3.82 -0.01 -9.08
C VAL A 89 3.97 -1.53 -9.13
N VAL A 90 2.88 -2.26 -9.37
CA VAL A 90 2.92 -3.72 -9.53
C VAL A 90 3.78 -4.11 -10.74
N LYS A 91 4.70 -5.05 -10.49
CA LYS A 91 5.64 -5.59 -11.47
C LYS A 91 5.85 -7.08 -11.22
N ASP A 92 6.24 -7.79 -12.27
CA ASP A 92 6.65 -9.20 -12.24
C ASP A 92 8.05 -9.40 -11.64
N GLN A 93 8.17 -9.03 -10.38
CA GLN A 93 9.42 -9.03 -9.63
C GLN A 93 9.18 -9.56 -8.22
N THR A 94 10.26 -9.89 -7.54
CA THR A 94 10.23 -10.37 -6.15
C THR A 94 10.12 -9.19 -5.17
N LEU A 95 9.12 -8.33 -5.39
CA LEU A 95 8.75 -7.20 -4.54
C LEU A 95 7.55 -7.57 -3.66
N PHE A 96 7.41 -6.90 -2.52
CA PHE A 96 6.34 -7.21 -1.57
C PHE A 96 5.20 -6.21 -1.71
N TYR A 97 3.99 -6.74 -1.77
CA TYR A 97 2.75 -5.99 -1.83
C TYR A 97 1.82 -6.44 -0.72
N ARG A 98 0.81 -5.62 -0.43
CA ARG A 98 -0.18 -5.88 0.61
C ARG A 98 -1.53 -5.36 0.16
N PHE A 99 -2.60 -6.11 0.46
CA PHE A 99 -3.96 -5.59 0.32
C PHE A 99 -4.26 -4.59 1.43
N SER A 100 -4.94 -3.50 1.09
CA SER A 100 -5.25 -2.44 2.03
C SER A 100 -6.22 -2.88 3.12
N ARG A 101 -7.06 -3.90 2.84
CA ARG A 101 -7.91 -4.58 3.83
C ARG A 101 -7.13 -5.35 4.91
N ASP A 102 -5.87 -5.72 4.65
CA ASP A 102 -5.06 -6.52 5.58
C ASP A 102 -4.18 -5.64 6.52
N ASP A 103 -4.18 -4.31 6.37
CA ASP A 103 -3.53 -3.34 7.28
C ASP A 103 -4.35 -2.07 7.54
N ASP A 104 -5.65 -2.11 7.26
CA ASP A 104 -6.60 -1.02 7.45
C ASP A 104 -6.30 0.26 6.65
N SER A 105 -5.35 0.24 5.70
CA SER A 105 -5.05 1.40 4.85
C SER A 105 -6.20 1.76 3.90
N TYR A 106 -7.19 0.87 3.72
CA TYR A 106 -8.40 1.16 2.94
C TYR A 106 -9.24 2.29 3.54
N LEU A 107 -9.09 2.57 4.84
CA LEU A 107 -9.78 3.66 5.55
C LEU A 107 -9.41 5.06 5.03
N LEU A 108 -8.32 5.17 4.26
CA LEU A 108 -7.91 6.41 3.60
C LEU A 108 -8.77 6.75 2.36
N HIS A 109 -9.58 5.80 1.89
CA HIS A 109 -10.40 5.94 0.69
C HIS A 109 -11.89 5.74 1.06
N SER A 110 -12.71 6.77 0.86
CA SER A 110 -14.14 6.74 1.21
C SER A 110 -14.89 5.61 0.50
N ASP A 111 -14.64 5.42 -0.79
CA ASP A 111 -15.36 4.44 -1.61
C ASP A 111 -15.03 3.00 -1.19
N LEU A 112 -13.76 2.72 -0.89
CA LEU A 112 -13.33 1.43 -0.35
C LEU A 112 -13.85 1.20 1.06
N THR A 113 -13.88 2.25 1.89
CA THR A 113 -14.43 2.18 3.24
C THR A 113 -15.90 1.81 3.19
N ALA A 114 -16.68 2.51 2.37
CA ALA A 114 -18.08 2.21 2.14
C ALA A 114 -18.24 0.78 1.59
N PHE A 115 -17.48 0.40 0.55
CA PHE A 115 -17.54 -0.93 -0.06
C PHE A 115 -17.32 -2.05 0.97
N TYR A 116 -16.27 -1.93 1.80
CA TYR A 116 -15.96 -2.94 2.79
C TYR A 116 -16.96 -2.98 3.95
N ARG A 117 -17.50 -1.83 4.37
CA ARG A 117 -18.63 -1.79 5.31
C ARG A 117 -19.86 -2.50 4.74
N GLY A 118 -20.17 -2.24 3.47
CA GLY A 118 -21.23 -2.91 2.73
C GLY A 118 -21.04 -4.42 2.66
N LEU A 119 -19.82 -4.87 2.36
CA LEU A 119 -19.46 -6.28 2.31
C LEU A 119 -19.60 -6.95 3.68
N ASP A 120 -19.18 -6.29 4.76
CA ASP A 120 -19.31 -6.82 6.12
C ASP A 120 -20.77 -6.97 6.52
N VAL A 121 -21.62 -5.98 6.20
CA VAL A 121 -23.07 -6.06 6.39
C VAL A 121 -23.65 -7.19 5.56
N PHE A 122 -23.29 -7.26 4.28
CA PHE A 122 -23.73 -8.31 3.36
C PHE A 122 -23.41 -9.71 3.92
N ASN A 123 -22.15 -9.97 4.28
CA ASN A 123 -21.72 -11.25 4.83
C ASN A 123 -22.44 -11.60 6.14
N LYS A 124 -22.78 -10.60 6.97
CA LYS A 124 -23.52 -10.82 8.21
C LYS A 124 -24.96 -11.27 7.98
N ILE A 125 -25.58 -10.86 6.87
CA ILE A 125 -26.98 -11.17 6.56
C ILE A 125 -27.15 -12.16 5.39
N LYS A 126 -26.06 -12.55 4.72
CA LYS A 126 -26.07 -13.38 3.51
C LYS A 126 -26.89 -14.66 3.69
N ASP A 127 -26.64 -15.38 4.80
CA ASP A 127 -27.27 -16.66 5.14
C ASP A 127 -28.46 -16.50 6.10
N SER A 128 -28.95 -15.26 6.28
CA SER A 128 -30.06 -14.96 7.18
C SER A 128 -31.41 -15.01 6.46
N SER A 129 -32.49 -15.24 7.21
CA SER A 129 -33.86 -15.26 6.68
C SER A 129 -34.45 -13.88 6.37
N ILE A 130 -33.71 -12.79 6.65
CA ILE A 130 -34.21 -11.42 6.40
C ILE A 130 -34.10 -11.01 4.93
N ARG A 131 -33.17 -11.61 4.18
CA ARG A 131 -33.12 -11.53 2.70
C ARG A 131 -34.16 -12.49 2.13
N ARG A 132 -35.14 -11.95 1.40
CA ARG A 132 -36.25 -12.73 0.86
C ARG A 132 -36.88 -12.05 -0.36
N GLU A 133 -37.76 -12.80 -1.02
CA GLU A 133 -38.54 -12.29 -2.14
C GLU A 133 -39.68 -11.39 -1.66
N PHE A 134 -39.83 -10.22 -2.30
CA PHE A 134 -40.90 -9.27 -2.07
C PHE A 134 -41.65 -8.94 -3.35
N TYR A 135 -42.99 -8.90 -3.27
CA TYR A 135 -43.84 -8.44 -4.36
C TYR A 135 -44.36 -7.04 -4.06
N HIS A 136 -44.01 -6.06 -4.89
CA HIS A 136 -44.52 -4.70 -4.77
C HIS A 136 -44.89 -4.13 -6.13
N ARG A 137 -46.14 -3.64 -6.27
CA ARG A 137 -46.69 -3.06 -7.52
C ARG A 137 -46.50 -3.95 -8.76
N GLY A 138 -46.59 -5.27 -8.61
CA GLY A 138 -46.43 -6.23 -9.70
C GLY A 138 -44.98 -6.57 -10.06
N HIS A 139 -44.01 -6.04 -9.33
CA HIS A 139 -42.59 -6.38 -9.46
C HIS A 139 -42.14 -7.30 -8.33
N LEU A 140 -41.35 -8.32 -8.67
CA LEU A 140 -40.68 -9.21 -7.74
C LEU A 140 -39.27 -8.66 -7.48
N TYR A 141 -38.96 -8.44 -6.22
CA TYR A 141 -37.63 -8.04 -5.74
C TYR A 141 -37.04 -9.24 -5.01
N GLN A 142 -35.99 -9.81 -5.60
CA GLN A 142 -35.25 -10.92 -5.01
C GLN A 142 -34.21 -10.37 -4.03
N ASP A 143 -33.90 -11.14 -2.98
CA ASP A 143 -32.86 -10.82 -2.00
C ASP A 143 -32.99 -9.44 -1.31
N ALA A 144 -34.19 -8.86 -1.33
CA ALA A 144 -34.48 -7.63 -0.61
C ALA A 144 -34.72 -7.92 0.87
N PHE A 145 -34.71 -6.87 1.69
CA PHE A 145 -34.87 -6.93 3.14
C PHE A 145 -35.55 -5.66 3.66
N TYR A 146 -36.16 -5.75 4.84
CA TYR A 146 -36.69 -4.56 5.52
C TYR A 146 -35.60 -3.84 6.31
N GLY A 147 -35.67 -2.51 6.37
CA GLY A 147 -34.71 -1.69 7.11
C GLY A 147 -34.66 -2.06 8.59
N ASN A 148 -35.81 -2.27 9.24
CA ASN A 148 -35.86 -2.68 10.65
C ASN A 148 -35.23 -4.06 10.89
N ASP A 149 -35.48 -5.02 10.01
CA ASP A 149 -34.93 -6.37 10.13
C ASP A 149 -33.40 -6.34 10.01
N LEU A 150 -32.86 -5.48 9.13
CA LEU A 150 -31.42 -5.27 9.03
C LEU A 150 -30.85 -4.65 10.31
N VAL A 151 -31.47 -3.61 10.86
CA VAL A 151 -31.02 -2.98 12.12
C VAL A 151 -31.03 -3.98 13.27
N ASP A 152 -32.08 -4.80 13.37
CA ASP A 152 -32.18 -5.87 14.36
C ASP A 152 -31.05 -6.89 14.20
N CYS A 153 -30.79 -7.36 12.97
CA CYS A 153 -29.66 -8.26 12.70
C CYS A 153 -28.29 -7.66 13.05
N LEU A 154 -28.10 -6.37 12.81
CA LEU A 154 -26.82 -5.70 13.06
C LEU A 154 -26.57 -5.46 14.56
N THR A 155 -27.62 -5.20 15.34
CA THR A 155 -27.54 -4.99 16.80
C THR A 155 -27.55 -6.28 17.63
N ALA A 156 -28.10 -7.38 17.11
CA ALA A 156 -28.36 -8.62 17.87
C ALA A 156 -27.16 -9.33 18.54
N ARG A 157 -25.92 -8.90 18.30
CA ARG A 157 -24.70 -9.55 18.84
C ARG A 157 -23.82 -8.63 19.67
N ASP A 158 -24.18 -7.36 19.77
CA ASP A 158 -23.36 -6.36 20.43
C ASP A 158 -24.25 -5.28 21.05
N ASP A 159 -24.48 -5.38 22.35
CA ASP A 159 -25.30 -4.43 23.12
C ASP A 159 -24.66 -3.03 23.20
N THR A 160 -23.42 -2.87 22.76
CA THR A 160 -22.75 -1.56 22.70
C THR A 160 -23.10 -0.77 21.44
N VAL A 161 -23.68 -1.41 20.42
CA VAL A 161 -24.02 -0.78 19.15
C VAL A 161 -25.39 -0.13 19.25
N GLU A 162 -25.43 1.20 19.21
CA GLU A 162 -26.68 1.94 19.20
C GLU A 162 -27.39 1.81 17.84
N ARG A 163 -28.73 1.68 17.86
CA ARG A 163 -29.54 1.64 16.63
C ARG A 163 -29.33 2.89 15.77
N ALA A 164 -29.16 4.05 16.41
CA ALA A 164 -28.92 5.32 15.71
C ALA A 164 -27.65 5.26 14.86
N ASP A 165 -26.57 4.66 15.37
CA ASP A 165 -25.33 4.47 14.64
C ASP A 165 -25.55 3.53 13.45
N VAL A 166 -26.23 2.40 13.65
CA VAL A 166 -26.54 1.46 12.55
C VAL A 166 -27.34 2.14 11.43
N ILE A 167 -28.33 2.96 11.78
CA ILE A 167 -29.11 3.73 10.81
C ILE A 167 -28.22 4.71 10.05
N ALA A 168 -27.33 5.43 10.74
CA ALA A 168 -26.39 6.35 10.09
C ALA A 168 -25.46 5.62 9.11
N HIS A 169 -24.91 4.47 9.51
CA HIS A 169 -24.09 3.64 8.63
C HIS A 169 -24.88 3.14 7.41
N CYS A 170 -26.13 2.70 7.58
CA CYS A 170 -26.94 2.24 6.45
C CYS A 170 -27.36 3.39 5.51
N ARG A 171 -27.49 4.63 6.03
CA ARG A 171 -27.69 5.82 5.19
C ARG A 171 -26.45 6.12 4.34
N GLU A 172 -25.27 6.03 4.93
CA GLU A 172 -24.01 6.13 4.18
C GLU A 172 -23.94 5.06 3.08
N LEU A 173 -24.27 3.80 3.38
CA LEU A 173 -24.32 2.74 2.36
C LEU A 173 -25.31 3.05 1.23
N LEU A 174 -26.40 3.77 1.51
CA LEU A 174 -27.35 4.21 0.48
C LEU A 174 -26.78 5.37 -0.35
N GLU A 175 -26.10 6.32 0.28
CA GLU A 175 -25.42 7.44 -0.40
C GLU A 175 -24.31 6.97 -1.33
N PHE A 176 -23.56 5.95 -0.92
CA PHE A 176 -22.56 5.26 -1.74
C PHE A 176 -23.16 4.21 -2.67
N ASP A 177 -24.48 4.16 -2.83
CA ASP A 177 -25.11 3.30 -3.82
C ASP A 177 -24.81 1.79 -3.64
N ILE A 178 -24.51 1.38 -2.41
CA ILE A 178 -24.25 -0.02 -2.04
C ILE A 178 -25.56 -0.74 -1.75
N ILE A 179 -26.48 -0.04 -1.09
CA ILE A 179 -27.88 -0.46 -0.92
C ILE A 179 -28.80 0.59 -1.52
N ARG A 180 -29.97 0.18 -2.00
CA ARG A 180 -30.99 1.10 -2.51
C ARG A 180 -32.34 0.80 -1.90
N HIS A 181 -33.15 1.84 -1.73
CA HIS A 181 -34.57 1.65 -1.52
C HIS A 181 -35.19 1.10 -2.81
N VAL A 182 -36.06 0.10 -2.69
CA VAL A 182 -36.61 -0.63 -3.84
C VAL A 182 -37.35 0.27 -4.87
N THR A 183 -37.88 1.41 -4.44
CA THR A 183 -38.53 2.39 -5.33
C THR A 183 -37.71 3.67 -5.55
N ASP A 184 -36.51 3.78 -4.97
CA ASP A 184 -35.64 4.98 -4.98
C ASP A 184 -36.26 6.27 -4.40
N ASP A 185 -37.38 6.16 -3.68
CA ASP A 185 -38.09 7.33 -3.15
C ASP A 185 -37.69 7.73 -1.71
N TYR A 186 -36.87 6.92 -1.02
CA TYR A 186 -36.64 7.07 0.43
C TYR A 186 -35.18 6.86 0.82
N HIS A 187 -34.74 7.60 1.84
CA HIS A 187 -33.51 7.32 2.58
C HIS A 187 -33.67 6.11 3.49
N PHE A 188 -32.56 5.57 3.98
CA PHE A 188 -32.59 4.46 4.92
C PHE A 188 -33.27 4.85 6.24
N SER A 189 -34.17 3.98 6.69
CA SER A 189 -34.92 4.08 7.93
C SER A 189 -35.10 2.72 8.60
N ASP A 190 -35.14 2.74 9.93
CA ASP A 190 -35.50 1.61 10.80
C ASP A 190 -37.02 1.39 10.78
N ASP A 191 -37.55 0.99 9.62
CA ASP A 191 -38.97 0.72 9.39
C ASP A 191 -39.12 -0.38 8.31
N ARG A 192 -40.35 -0.78 7.99
CA ARG A 192 -40.73 -1.75 6.97
C ARG A 192 -40.65 -1.20 5.54
N LEU A 193 -39.65 -0.36 5.28
CA LEU A 193 -39.25 0.01 3.93
C LEU A 193 -38.31 -1.07 3.37
N MET A 194 -38.44 -1.35 2.08
CA MET A 194 -37.70 -2.43 1.42
C MET A 194 -36.43 -1.88 0.78
N TYR A 195 -35.32 -2.57 1.02
CA TYR A 195 -34.03 -2.26 0.45
C TYR A 195 -33.41 -3.50 -0.20
N GLN A 196 -32.50 -3.27 -1.14
CA GLN A 196 -31.72 -4.33 -1.77
C GLN A 196 -30.27 -3.87 -1.90
N PHE A 197 -29.33 -4.82 -1.92
CA PHE A 197 -27.97 -4.49 -2.34
C PHE A 197 -27.96 -4.16 -3.83
N HIS A 198 -27.29 -3.08 -4.18
CA HIS A 198 -27.02 -2.74 -5.58
C HIS A 198 -25.70 -3.37 -6.05
N VAL A 199 -24.74 -3.54 -5.13
CA VAL A 199 -23.49 -4.26 -5.40
C VAL A 199 -23.74 -5.77 -5.35
N ASP A 200 -23.41 -6.47 -6.42
CA ASP A 200 -23.46 -7.92 -6.47
C ASP A 200 -22.18 -8.53 -5.87
N TYR A 201 -22.20 -8.72 -4.54
CA TYR A 201 -21.11 -9.37 -3.80
C TYR A 201 -20.98 -10.88 -4.08
N GLU A 202 -21.98 -11.49 -4.71
CA GLU A 202 -21.99 -12.93 -5.02
C GLU A 202 -21.53 -13.21 -6.45
N ARG A 203 -21.32 -12.16 -7.26
CA ARG A 203 -20.88 -12.24 -8.64
C ARG A 203 -19.64 -13.13 -8.77
N PRO A 204 -19.68 -14.18 -9.61
CA PRO A 204 -18.50 -14.98 -9.90
C PRO A 204 -17.47 -14.12 -10.62
N CYS A 205 -16.33 -13.89 -9.95
CA CYS A 205 -15.33 -12.96 -10.41
C CYS A 205 -14.48 -13.53 -11.56
N LEU A 206 -14.47 -12.85 -12.69
CA LEU A 206 -13.50 -13.05 -13.77
C LEU A 206 -12.52 -11.88 -13.77
N LEU A 207 -11.22 -12.15 -13.86
CA LEU A 207 -10.19 -11.09 -13.93
C LEU A 207 -10.39 -10.16 -15.15
N SER A 208 -11.00 -10.68 -16.21
CA SER A 208 -11.41 -9.92 -17.40
C SER A 208 -12.31 -8.73 -17.06
N ASP A 209 -13.08 -8.82 -15.97
CA ASP A 209 -14.00 -7.77 -15.56
C ASP A 209 -13.27 -6.53 -15.05
N VAL A 210 -12.02 -6.68 -14.57
CA VAL A 210 -11.15 -5.55 -14.18
C VAL A 210 -10.55 -4.87 -15.41
N LEU A 211 -10.28 -5.61 -16.49
CA LEU A 211 -9.57 -5.12 -17.67
C LEU A 211 -10.46 -4.38 -18.66
N ASN A 212 -11.76 -4.62 -18.61
CA ASN A 212 -12.74 -4.02 -19.51
C ASN A 212 -13.35 -2.72 -18.98
N GLN A 213 -12.86 -2.19 -17.85
CA GLN A 213 -13.42 -0.98 -17.24
C GLN A 213 -12.65 0.29 -17.62
N PRO A 214 -13.35 1.43 -17.78
CA PRO A 214 -12.71 2.72 -18.00
C PRO A 214 -11.85 3.10 -16.80
N SER A 215 -10.76 3.82 -17.06
CA SER A 215 -9.85 4.28 -16.02
C SER A 215 -10.53 5.30 -15.10
N PRO A 216 -10.13 5.43 -13.82
CA PRO A 216 -10.72 6.41 -12.91
C PRO A 216 -10.51 7.87 -13.38
N SER A 217 -9.53 8.12 -14.26
CA SER A 217 -9.39 9.43 -14.93
C SER A 217 -10.50 9.76 -15.93
N ASP A 218 -11.26 8.76 -16.40
CA ASP A 218 -12.37 8.97 -17.32
C ASP A 218 -13.69 9.31 -16.59
N THR A 219 -13.79 8.99 -15.28
CA THR A 219 -15.01 9.23 -14.47
C THR A 219 -15.16 10.65 -13.93
N ASP A 220 -14.06 11.40 -13.74
CA ASP A 220 -14.11 12.80 -13.27
C ASP A 220 -14.80 13.75 -14.26
N ALA A 221 -14.83 13.39 -15.55
CA ALA A 221 -15.55 14.15 -16.58
C ALA A 221 -17.08 13.98 -16.51
N ALA A 222 -17.58 12.88 -15.93
CA ALA A 222 -19.00 12.56 -15.89
C ALA A 222 -19.73 13.22 -14.70
N HIS A 223 -19.06 13.35 -13.55
CA HIS A 223 -19.68 13.88 -12.32
C HIS A 223 -19.96 15.40 -12.36
N HIS A 224 -19.27 16.17 -13.21
CA HIS A 224 -19.55 17.60 -13.37
C HIS A 224 -20.76 17.93 -14.25
N THR A 225 -21.33 16.94 -14.95
CA THR A 225 -22.45 17.17 -15.89
C THR A 225 -23.81 16.79 -15.30
N ALA A 226 -23.85 15.97 -14.24
CA ALA A 226 -25.10 15.51 -13.61
C ALA A 226 -25.69 16.49 -12.56
N ALA A 227 -24.94 17.51 -12.15
CA ALA A 227 -25.34 18.45 -11.10
C ALA A 227 -25.91 19.78 -11.64
N ARG A 228 -26.68 19.77 -12.74
CA ARG A 228 -27.47 20.94 -13.18
C ARG A 228 -28.75 20.55 -13.92
N THR A 229 -29.68 19.92 -13.22
CA THR A 229 -31.10 19.98 -13.63
C THR A 229 -32.02 19.95 -12.42
N SER A 230 -32.02 21.05 -11.66
CA SER A 230 -33.17 21.42 -10.83
C SER A 230 -34.15 22.22 -11.70
N THR A 231 -35.36 21.70 -11.70
CA THR A 231 -36.61 22.17 -12.30
C THR A 231 -36.86 23.68 -12.09
N SER A 232 -37.10 24.39 -13.18
CA SER A 232 -37.91 25.62 -13.15
C SER A 232 -38.91 25.64 -14.32
N ILE A 233 -40.03 26.28 -14.02
CA ILE A 233 -41.35 26.16 -14.59
C ILE A 233 -41.44 26.84 -15.96
N ARG A 234 -42.30 26.26 -16.81
CA ARG A 234 -42.66 26.70 -18.16
C ARG A 234 -43.09 28.17 -18.22
N GLN A 235 -42.62 28.89 -19.24
CA GLN A 235 -43.45 29.80 -20.02
C GLN A 235 -42.95 29.85 -21.47
N ALA A 236 -43.88 29.71 -22.40
CA ALA A 236 -43.65 29.63 -23.84
C ALA A 236 -43.73 31.01 -24.50
N SER A 237 -42.88 31.25 -25.50
CA SER A 237 -43.25 31.93 -26.75
C SER A 237 -42.13 31.82 -27.80
N SER A 238 -42.55 31.48 -29.03
CA SER A 238 -42.01 31.76 -30.39
C SER A 238 -40.62 32.42 -30.51
N SER A 239 -39.73 32.06 -31.45
CA SER A 239 -39.92 31.85 -32.90
C SER A 239 -38.61 31.42 -33.58
N VAL A 240 -38.74 30.57 -34.61
CA VAL A 240 -38.03 30.50 -35.91
C VAL A 240 -36.61 31.12 -36.02
N ASP A 241 -35.59 30.30 -36.35
CA ASP A 241 -34.85 30.40 -37.62
C ASP A 241 -33.86 29.25 -37.87
N HIS A 242 -33.57 29.04 -39.15
CA HIS A 242 -32.86 27.91 -39.77
C HIS A 242 -31.32 28.06 -39.79
N PRO A 243 -30.57 27.03 -40.22
CA PRO A 243 -29.17 26.78 -39.85
C PRO A 243 -28.18 27.33 -40.87
N ASP A 244 -26.90 27.44 -40.49
CA ASP A 244 -25.83 27.45 -41.48
C ASP A 244 -24.57 26.70 -41.05
N THR A 245 -23.92 26.22 -42.09
CA THR A 245 -22.99 25.10 -42.18
C THR A 245 -21.53 25.62 -42.23
N LEU A 246 -20.57 24.68 -42.16
CA LEU A 246 -19.19 24.69 -42.69
C LEU A 246 -18.12 24.54 -41.59
N VAL A 247 -17.43 23.40 -41.47
CA VAL A 247 -16.48 22.70 -42.39
C VAL A 247 -15.07 23.28 -42.36
N GLY A 248 -14.13 22.37 -42.08
CA GLY A 248 -12.75 22.35 -42.58
C GLY A 248 -11.73 23.04 -41.67
N SER A 249 -10.49 22.60 -41.57
CA SER A 249 -9.73 21.43 -42.02
C SER A 249 -8.37 21.62 -41.31
N GLU A 250 -7.77 20.58 -40.73
CA GLU A 250 -6.61 19.85 -41.26
C GLU A 250 -5.28 20.63 -41.37
N GLY A 251 -4.20 19.92 -41.03
CA GLY A 251 -2.82 20.17 -41.48
C GLY A 251 -1.85 20.42 -40.33
N SER A 252 -1.22 19.40 -39.72
CA SER A 252 -0.03 18.67 -40.20
C SER A 252 1.26 19.51 -40.22
N SER A 253 2.28 19.09 -39.47
CA SER A 253 3.51 18.48 -40.02
C SER A 253 4.73 18.57 -39.07
N VAL A 254 5.52 17.49 -39.18
CA VAL A 254 6.82 17.06 -38.64
C VAL A 254 8.01 18.05 -38.70
N ASP A 255 9.01 17.82 -37.83
CA ASP A 255 10.45 17.60 -38.17
C ASP A 255 11.28 17.30 -36.88
N THR A 256 11.74 16.06 -36.67
CA THR A 256 13.12 15.51 -36.82
C THR A 256 14.28 16.25 -36.13
N HIS A 257 15.05 15.55 -35.27
CA HIS A 257 16.50 15.32 -35.43
C HIS A 257 17.05 14.30 -34.41
N SER A 258 17.87 13.37 -34.93
CA SER A 258 18.63 12.30 -34.24
C SER A 258 20.02 12.77 -33.82
N MET A 259 20.71 12.06 -32.91
CA MET A 259 22.15 11.69 -33.01
C MET A 259 22.59 10.67 -31.92
N LEU A 260 23.39 9.69 -32.37
CA LEU A 260 24.09 8.57 -31.69
C LEU A 260 25.40 9.08 -31.02
N GLY A 261 26.17 8.39 -30.15
CA GLY A 261 26.26 7.01 -29.68
C GLY A 261 27.58 6.77 -28.89
N HIS A 262 27.93 5.49 -28.69
CA HIS A 262 29.24 4.88 -28.32
C HIS A 262 29.56 4.46 -26.86
N SER A 263 29.71 3.12 -26.69
CA SER A 263 30.50 2.31 -25.72
C SER A 263 32.01 2.32 -26.09
N PRO A 264 32.99 1.57 -25.46
CA PRO A 264 32.90 0.32 -24.67
C PRO A 264 33.96 0.01 -23.56
N ASN A 265 33.81 -1.19 -22.93
CA ASN A 265 34.81 -2.13 -22.33
C ASN A 265 35.69 -1.65 -21.14
N ASP A 266 36.19 -2.45 -20.18
CA ASP A 266 36.72 -3.82 -20.16
C ASP A 266 36.68 -4.50 -18.76
N SER A 267 36.88 -5.81 -18.77
CA SER A 267 36.99 -6.84 -17.71
C SER A 267 38.38 -7.02 -17.04
N ALA A 268 38.44 -7.58 -15.81
CA ALA A 268 39.40 -8.62 -15.30
C ALA A 268 39.41 -8.66 -13.74
N ASN A 269 39.18 -9.80 -13.06
CA ASN A 269 40.15 -10.85 -12.58
C ASN A 269 41.06 -10.36 -11.41
N ALA A 270 41.43 -11.05 -10.32
CA ALA A 270 41.17 -12.34 -9.65
C ALA A 270 41.92 -12.36 -8.29
N ASN A 271 41.61 -13.35 -7.42
CA ASN A 271 42.50 -14.01 -6.43
C ASN A 271 43.02 -13.21 -5.21
N HIS A 272 43.37 -13.75 -4.03
CA HIS A 272 43.26 -15.05 -3.33
C HIS A 272 43.93 -14.87 -1.93
N ALA A 273 43.53 -15.69 -0.93
CA ALA A 273 44.20 -16.02 0.36
C ALA A 273 44.59 -14.86 1.32
N GLY A 274 44.35 -14.90 2.63
CA GLY A 274 44.37 -16.01 3.57
C GLY A 274 45.64 -15.90 4.44
N THR A 275 45.51 -15.73 5.76
CA THR A 275 46.31 -16.41 6.83
C THR A 275 46.12 -15.72 8.20
N THR A 276 45.95 -16.60 9.19
CA THR A 276 45.78 -16.51 10.64
C THR A 276 47.07 -16.20 11.41
N ILE A 277 46.96 -15.63 12.63
CA ILE A 277 47.75 -15.86 13.89
C ILE A 277 46.98 -15.05 14.97
N SER A 278 46.29 -15.61 15.97
CA SER A 278 46.65 -16.46 17.15
C SER A 278 47.44 -15.76 18.27
N GLY A 279 46.81 -15.60 19.44
CA GLY A 279 47.44 -15.90 20.75
C GLY A 279 47.59 -14.79 21.81
N ASN A 280 46.73 -14.86 22.85
CA ASN A 280 46.99 -14.76 24.31
C ASN A 280 47.66 -13.48 24.91
N ASP A 281 47.48 -13.05 26.16
CA ASP A 281 46.61 -13.31 27.33
C ASP A 281 46.98 -12.25 28.40
N ASN A 282 46.13 -12.11 29.42
CA ASN A 282 46.34 -11.57 30.79
C ASN A 282 45.99 -10.10 31.12
N ASP A 283 44.83 -9.97 31.77
CA ASP A 283 44.64 -9.61 33.20
C ASP A 283 45.28 -8.32 33.74
N ARG A 284 44.43 -7.31 34.04
CA ARG A 284 44.12 -6.79 35.40
C ARG A 284 43.30 -5.51 35.32
N GLY A 285 42.28 -5.42 36.16
CA GLY A 285 41.34 -4.31 36.22
C GLY A 285 41.89 -3.04 36.88
N ASP A 286 41.27 -1.92 36.55
CA ASP A 286 41.06 -0.83 37.50
C ASP A 286 39.81 0.01 37.11
N ARG A 287 39.17 0.59 38.12
CA ARG A 287 37.92 1.35 38.02
C ARG A 287 38.18 2.84 37.72
N ASP A 288 37.32 3.37 36.85
CA ASP A 288 36.66 4.70 36.88
C ASP A 288 37.49 5.95 37.25
N ASP A 289 37.73 6.83 36.27
CA ASP A 289 37.44 8.28 36.40
C ASP A 289 37.49 8.97 35.03
N GLY A 290 36.62 9.96 34.84
CA GLY A 290 36.40 10.69 33.61
C GLY A 290 37.55 11.63 33.25
N SER A 291 38.05 11.48 32.02
CA SER A 291 38.56 12.59 31.23
C SER A 291 38.55 12.21 29.75
N LEU A 292 37.71 12.90 28.96
CA LEU A 292 37.62 12.74 27.51
C LEU A 292 38.91 13.28 26.88
N SER A 293 39.90 12.40 26.65
CA SER A 293 41.08 12.77 25.86
C SER A 293 40.72 12.76 24.37
N LEU A 294 40.73 13.95 23.77
CA LEU A 294 40.65 14.16 22.33
C LEU A 294 41.96 13.69 21.69
N MET A 295 42.04 12.40 21.36
CA MET A 295 43.10 11.90 20.48
C MET A 295 42.64 11.98 19.02
N ALA A 296 43.09 13.02 18.33
CA ALA A 296 42.95 13.16 16.88
C ALA A 296 43.91 12.19 16.17
N GLU A 297 43.39 11.05 15.72
CA GLU A 297 44.13 10.15 14.82
C GLU A 297 44.07 10.75 13.40
N LYS A 298 45.24 11.13 12.87
CA LYS A 298 45.39 11.63 11.49
C LYS A 298 45.57 10.44 10.56
N GLU A 299 44.55 10.10 9.79
CA GLU A 299 44.68 9.18 8.64
C GLU A 299 44.50 9.94 7.32
N ASN A 300 45.44 9.72 6.39
CA ASN A 300 45.56 10.47 5.14
C ASN A 300 44.76 9.79 4.03
N ILE A 301 43.63 10.38 3.63
CA ILE A 301 42.85 9.98 2.45
C ILE A 301 42.67 11.24 1.59
N GLY A 302 43.42 11.33 0.49
CA GLY A 302 43.24 12.22 -0.68
C GLY A 302 42.68 13.65 -0.48
N ASP A 303 43.55 14.65 -0.69
CA ASP A 303 43.33 16.05 -1.12
C ASP A 303 42.22 16.94 -0.50
N VAL A 304 41.56 16.53 0.59
CA VAL A 304 40.92 17.46 1.54
C VAL A 304 41.22 16.94 2.95
N GLN A 305 41.91 17.74 3.76
CA GLN A 305 42.31 17.37 5.12
C GLN A 305 41.10 17.40 6.07
N VAL A 306 40.24 16.38 5.99
CA VAL A 306 39.05 16.25 6.84
C VAL A 306 39.50 15.70 8.20
N SER A 307 39.51 16.54 9.24
CA SER A 307 39.68 16.04 10.61
C SER A 307 38.48 15.17 10.99
N MET A 308 38.73 13.91 11.32
CA MET A 308 37.73 13.01 11.86
C MET A 308 37.86 12.93 13.38
N VAL A 309 36.74 12.97 14.10
CA VAL A 309 36.71 12.88 15.56
C VAL A 309 35.97 11.61 15.97
N LYS A 310 36.53 10.88 16.95
CA LYS A 310 35.88 9.74 17.59
C LYS A 310 34.74 10.24 18.48
N ARG A 311 33.55 9.70 18.31
CA ARG A 311 32.36 10.00 19.11
C ARG A 311 31.76 8.72 19.68
N VAL A 312 31.33 8.77 20.93
CA VAL A 312 30.55 7.71 21.56
C VAL A 312 29.06 8.01 21.37
N VAL A 313 28.31 7.05 20.84
CA VAL A 313 26.87 7.16 20.57
C VAL A 313 26.16 6.05 21.33
N LYS A 314 25.18 6.41 22.16
CA LYS A 314 24.38 5.47 22.96
C LYS A 314 22.98 5.36 22.36
N LEU A 315 22.62 4.15 21.93
CA LEU A 315 21.37 3.84 21.23
C LEU A 315 20.44 3.07 22.17
N GLN A 316 19.22 3.55 22.36
CA GLN A 316 18.18 2.81 23.08
C GLN A 316 17.37 1.97 22.09
N GLN A 317 17.22 0.67 22.32
CA GLN A 317 16.44 -0.20 21.44
C GLN A 317 14.93 0.12 21.54
N ASP A 318 14.24 0.10 20.39
CA ASP A 318 12.78 0.13 20.29
C ASP A 318 12.20 -1.27 19.96
N GLU A 319 10.90 -1.34 19.64
CA GLU A 319 10.22 -2.59 19.27
C GLU A 319 10.79 -3.25 17.99
N VAL A 320 11.53 -2.51 17.17
CA VAL A 320 12.06 -2.94 15.87
C VAL A 320 13.58 -3.18 15.91
N GLY A 321 14.32 -2.44 16.73
CA GLY A 321 15.78 -2.52 16.85
C GLY A 321 16.40 -1.16 17.19
N TYR A 322 17.51 -0.83 16.51
CA TYR A 322 18.26 0.41 16.75
C TYR A 322 18.13 1.46 15.63
N GLY A 323 17.45 1.15 14.53
CA GLY A 323 17.13 2.14 13.48
C GLY A 323 18.27 2.55 12.54
N PHE A 324 19.26 1.68 12.27
CA PHE A 324 20.34 1.97 11.29
C PHE A 324 20.78 0.74 10.50
N VAL A 325 21.47 0.95 9.37
CA VAL A 325 22.04 -0.10 8.50
C VAL A 325 23.54 0.05 8.39
N LEU A 326 24.28 -1.05 8.52
CA LEU A 326 25.72 -1.11 8.32
C LEU A 326 26.10 -1.69 6.97
N ARG A 327 27.17 -1.15 6.38
CA ARG A 327 27.86 -1.67 5.19
C ARG A 327 29.37 -1.62 5.41
N GLY A 328 30.12 -2.20 4.47
CA GLY A 328 31.59 -2.26 4.52
C GLY A 328 32.12 -3.67 4.78
N ALA A 329 33.38 -3.85 4.39
CA ALA A 329 34.15 -5.08 4.58
C ALA A 329 35.31 -4.89 5.58
N GLY A 330 35.20 -3.87 6.44
CA GLY A 330 36.27 -3.43 7.34
C GLY A 330 37.03 -2.21 6.76
N PRO A 331 36.84 -0.99 7.28
CA PRO A 331 35.91 -0.61 8.34
C PRO A 331 34.44 -0.61 7.89
N CYS A 332 33.54 -0.88 8.83
CA CYS A 332 32.10 -0.73 8.61
C CYS A 332 31.69 0.74 8.72
N TYR A 333 30.67 1.13 7.96
CA TYR A 333 30.08 2.47 8.03
C TYR A 333 28.55 2.40 8.09
N VAL A 334 27.97 3.44 8.67
CA VAL A 334 26.52 3.66 8.72
C VAL A 334 26.06 4.08 7.34
N HIS A 335 25.31 3.20 6.69
CA HIS A 335 24.82 3.44 5.33
C HIS A 335 23.48 4.18 5.32
N THR A 336 22.59 3.88 6.26
CA THR A 336 21.31 4.59 6.40
C THR A 336 20.93 4.68 7.86
N VAL A 337 20.26 5.76 8.24
CA VAL A 337 19.66 5.96 9.56
C VAL A 337 18.19 6.25 9.36
N ASP A 338 17.32 5.57 10.10
CA ASP A 338 15.89 5.85 10.11
C ASP A 338 15.66 7.22 10.79
N PRO A 339 15.11 8.23 10.09
CA PRO A 339 15.00 9.60 10.61
C PRO A 339 14.11 9.71 11.85
N LEU A 340 13.20 8.77 12.06
CA LEU A 340 12.33 8.71 13.25
C LEU A 340 12.75 7.63 14.24
N GLY A 341 13.87 6.93 13.96
CA GLY A 341 14.32 5.79 14.75
C GLY A 341 15.34 6.14 15.85
N PRO A 342 15.70 5.17 16.70
CA PRO A 342 16.56 5.42 17.85
C PRO A 342 17.99 5.89 17.51
N ALA A 343 18.55 5.41 16.40
CA ALA A 343 19.84 5.87 15.89
C ALA A 343 19.84 7.36 15.52
N ALA A 344 18.78 7.87 14.89
CA ALA A 344 18.65 9.29 14.60
C ALA A 344 18.54 10.10 15.90
N ALA A 345 17.70 9.65 16.85
CA ALA A 345 17.54 10.30 18.15
C ALA A 345 18.86 10.40 18.95
N ALA A 346 19.74 9.42 18.82
CA ALA A 346 21.06 9.41 19.43
C ALA A 346 22.13 10.21 18.64
N GLY A 347 21.78 10.77 17.48
CA GLY A 347 22.66 11.57 16.65
C GLY A 347 23.65 10.76 15.80
N LEU A 348 23.35 9.49 15.52
CA LEU A 348 24.05 8.71 14.52
C LEU A 348 23.70 9.25 13.12
N LYS A 349 24.70 9.37 12.25
CA LYS A 349 24.54 9.92 10.90
C LYS A 349 25.07 8.97 9.85
N GLU A 350 24.49 9.04 8.66
CA GLU A 350 25.00 8.35 7.47
C GLU A 350 26.46 8.76 7.18
N GLY A 351 27.25 7.80 6.72
CA GLY A 351 28.66 7.98 6.39
C GLY A 351 29.63 7.90 7.57
N GLN A 352 29.15 7.73 8.81
CA GLN A 352 30.02 7.53 9.97
C GLN A 352 30.61 6.12 9.99
N TYR A 353 31.92 6.00 10.25
CA TYR A 353 32.57 4.69 10.39
C TYR A 353 32.42 4.16 11.81
N VAL A 354 32.10 2.87 11.97
CA VAL A 354 31.98 2.22 13.27
C VAL A 354 33.33 1.62 13.66
N LEU A 355 33.86 2.06 14.80
CA LEU A 355 35.13 1.61 15.35
C LEU A 355 34.95 0.55 16.43
N ALA A 356 33.90 0.66 17.26
CA ALA A 356 33.60 -0.30 18.31
C ALA A 356 32.09 -0.44 18.55
N VAL A 357 31.67 -1.63 18.97
CA VAL A 357 30.29 -1.98 19.35
C VAL A 357 30.34 -2.59 20.75
N ALA A 358 29.65 -1.99 21.71
CA ALA A 358 29.60 -2.41 23.12
C ALA A 358 30.97 -2.64 23.77
N GLY A 359 31.98 -1.85 23.38
CA GLY A 359 33.36 -1.95 23.88
C GLY A 359 34.27 -2.87 23.06
N GLU A 360 33.73 -3.68 22.14
CA GLU A 360 34.53 -4.52 21.25
C GLU A 360 34.91 -3.75 19.97
N THR A 361 36.20 -3.74 19.64
CA THR A 361 36.72 -3.04 18.45
C THR A 361 36.39 -3.81 17.18
N VAL A 362 35.74 -3.15 16.22
CA VAL A 362 35.23 -3.77 14.98
C VAL A 362 35.87 -3.25 13.69
N ARG A 363 36.97 -2.49 13.79
CA ARG A 363 37.63 -1.80 12.66
C ARG A 363 37.94 -2.70 11.44
N GLN A 364 38.30 -3.95 11.67
CA GLN A 364 38.68 -4.91 10.62
C GLN A 364 37.58 -5.93 10.29
N HIS A 365 36.38 -5.77 10.88
CA HIS A 365 35.28 -6.71 10.69
C HIS A 365 34.32 -6.23 9.59
N ASP A 366 33.74 -7.18 8.88
CA ASP A 366 32.71 -6.92 7.88
C ASP A 366 31.35 -6.63 8.52
N HIS A 367 30.44 -6.02 7.75
CA HIS A 367 29.12 -5.65 8.26
C HIS A 367 28.28 -6.84 8.73
N ARG A 368 28.58 -8.08 8.31
CA ARG A 368 27.90 -9.29 8.79
C ARG A 368 28.30 -9.61 10.22
N HIS A 369 29.60 -9.58 10.52
CA HIS A 369 30.11 -9.78 11.86
C HIS A 369 29.66 -8.65 12.79
N VAL A 370 29.85 -7.39 12.39
CA VAL A 370 29.45 -6.23 13.19
C VAL A 370 27.93 -6.19 13.41
N GLY A 371 27.16 -6.51 12.38
CA GLY A 371 25.69 -6.61 12.49
C GLY A 371 25.24 -7.68 13.48
N ARG A 372 25.91 -8.84 13.52
CA ARG A 372 25.61 -9.90 14.51
C ARG A 372 25.89 -9.41 15.93
N LEU A 373 27.02 -8.75 16.14
CA LEU A 373 27.39 -8.19 17.44
C LEU A 373 26.40 -7.11 17.92
N VAL A 374 25.90 -6.26 17.01
CA VAL A 374 24.82 -5.31 17.32
C VAL A 374 23.55 -6.05 17.74
N MET A 375 23.20 -7.14 17.05
CA MET A 375 21.98 -7.91 17.30
C MET A 375 22.03 -8.77 18.56
N THR A 376 23.21 -9.07 19.11
CA THR A 376 23.33 -9.80 20.40
C THR A 376 23.07 -8.90 21.61
N HIS A 377 23.09 -7.58 21.44
CA HIS A 377 22.79 -6.63 22.50
C HIS A 377 21.30 -6.28 22.50
N THR A 378 20.73 -6.16 23.70
CA THR A 378 19.34 -5.72 23.91
C THR A 378 19.30 -4.51 24.83
N GLY A 379 18.32 -3.63 24.63
CA GLY A 379 18.20 -2.39 25.39
C GLY A 379 19.23 -1.35 24.96
N LEU A 380 20.23 -1.04 25.79
CA LEU A 380 21.19 0.04 25.52
C LEU A 380 22.43 -0.47 24.77
N LEU A 381 22.68 0.06 23.58
CA LEU A 381 23.86 -0.24 22.78
C LEU A 381 24.80 0.97 22.73
N THR A 382 26.10 0.76 22.96
CA THR A 382 27.12 1.80 22.84
C THR A 382 27.95 1.58 21.58
N LEU A 383 28.05 2.59 20.72
CA LEU A 383 28.89 2.60 19.53
C LEU A 383 30.00 3.65 19.68
N VAL A 384 31.18 3.34 19.17
CA VAL A 384 32.24 4.34 18.93
C VAL A 384 32.33 4.56 17.43
N VAL A 385 32.14 5.80 16.97
CA VAL A 385 32.09 6.15 15.54
C VAL A 385 33.06 7.26 15.18
N LEU A 386 33.51 7.32 13.93
CA LEU A 386 34.20 8.48 13.37
C LEU A 386 33.20 9.42 12.69
N ALA A 387 33.19 10.67 13.15
CA ALA A 387 32.43 11.74 12.54
C ALA A 387 33.36 12.74 11.86
N LYS A 388 32.97 13.26 10.69
CA LYS A 388 33.66 14.39 10.07
C LYS A 388 33.46 15.63 10.95
N THR A 389 34.53 16.36 11.23
CA THR A 389 34.40 17.73 11.75
C THR A 389 34.00 18.63 10.60
N ILE A 390 32.94 19.40 10.83
CA ILE A 390 32.62 20.53 9.97
C ILE A 390 33.61 21.62 10.40
N PRO A 391 34.44 22.20 9.51
CA PRO A 391 35.27 23.34 9.90
C PRO A 391 34.35 24.49 10.33
N ASP A 392 34.60 25.04 11.52
CA ASP A 392 33.94 26.27 11.97
C ASP A 392 34.23 27.36 10.93
N HIS A 393 33.18 27.90 10.30
CA HIS A 393 33.26 29.00 9.34
C HIS A 393 33.19 30.36 10.03
#